data_AF-A0A1Q3CK39-F1
#
_entry.id   AF-A0A1Q3CK39-F1
#
_cell.length_a   1.000
_cell.length_b   1.000
_cell.length_c   1.000
_cell.angle_alpha   90.00
_cell.angle_beta   90.00
_cell.angle_gamma   90.00
#
_symmetry.space_group_name_H-M   'P 1'
#
loop_
_entity.id
_entity.type
_entity.pdbx_description
1 polymer ?
#
loop_
_entity_poly.entity_id
_entity_poly.type
_entity_poly.pdbx_seq_one_letter_code
_entity_poly.pdbx_strand_id
1 'polypeptide(L)'
;MYDIHDCKHNKPCESHTVGFCIICALDNLFMYLVNYTSIALFAYKFVRYITIFSTSFTPFKQKDAHEFLLGVLNSLEMKFNDVISSICKPDQIINPAKSFFQCFVIHSLTCPACQHTSIQSEPCYG
;
A
#
# COMPACT_ATOMS: atom_id res chain seq x y z
N MET A 1 -9.19 15.74 -13.92
CA MET A 1 -9.62 15.20 -12.62
C MET A 1 -9.66 13.69 -12.79
N TYR A 2 -8.70 12.97 -12.22
CA TYR A 2 -8.65 11.52 -12.38
C TYR A 2 -9.80 10.91 -11.57
N ASP A 3 -10.85 10.46 -12.24
CA ASP A 3 -11.88 9.63 -11.62
C ASP A 3 -11.22 8.29 -11.27
N ILE A 4 -10.80 8.18 -10.00
CA ILE A 4 -10.45 6.88 -9.42
C ILE A 4 -11.78 6.12 -9.38
N HIS A 5 -12.02 5.30 -10.40
CA HIS A 5 -13.23 4.49 -10.45
C HIS A 5 -13.36 3.70 -9.14
N ASP A 6 -14.46 4.01 -8.48
CA ASP A 6 -14.79 3.64 -7.12
C ASP A 6 -14.88 2.11 -7.03
N CYS A 7 -13.80 1.47 -6.57
CA CYS A 7 -13.93 0.17 -5.95
C CYS A 7 -15.02 0.35 -4.89
N LYS A 8 -16.15 -0.35 -5.02
CA LYS A 8 -17.22 -0.35 -4.01
C LYS A 8 -16.72 -1.01 -2.72
N HIS A 9 -15.75 -0.38 -2.08
CA HIS A 9 -15.26 -0.70 -0.78
C HIS A 9 -16.23 -0.05 0.20
N ASN A 10 -17.15 -0.85 0.73
CA ASN A 10 -18.08 -0.36 1.75
C ASN A 10 -17.26 0.15 2.95
N LYS A 11 -17.37 1.44 3.27
CA LYS A 11 -16.66 2.09 4.37
C LYS A 11 -17.65 2.40 5.50
N PRO A 12 -17.37 2.00 6.75
CA PRO A 12 -16.32 1.07 7.16
C PRO A 12 -16.64 -0.38 6.72
N CYS A 13 -15.62 -1.15 6.32
CA CYS A 13 -15.79 -2.57 6.00
C CYS A 13 -15.70 -3.45 7.26
N GLU A 14 -16.19 -4.68 7.19
CA GLU A 14 -16.14 -5.65 8.30
C GLU A 14 -14.71 -5.85 8.83
N SER A 15 -13.72 -6.01 7.93
CA SER A 15 -12.32 -6.13 8.31
C SER A 15 -11.80 -4.91 9.06
N HIS A 16 -12.31 -3.70 8.77
CA HIS A 16 -11.96 -2.51 9.52
C HIS A 16 -12.58 -2.50 10.91
N THR A 17 -13.83 -2.95 11.03
CA THR A 17 -14.56 -2.97 12.32
C THR A 17 -13.94 -3.97 13.29
N VAL A 18 -13.63 -5.18 12.82
CA VAL A 18 -13.08 -6.25 13.67
C VAL A 18 -11.55 -6.18 13.79
N GLY A 19 -10.87 -5.66 12.77
CA GLY A 19 -9.41 -5.70 12.67
C GLY A 19 -8.82 -4.46 12.01
N PHE A 20 -8.11 -4.69 10.90
CA PHE A 20 -7.45 -3.67 10.11
C PHE A 20 -7.81 -3.79 8.63
N CYS A 21 -8.10 -2.64 8.01
CA CYS A 21 -8.22 -2.52 6.56
C CYS A 21 -7.47 -1.25 6.15
N ILE A 22 -6.50 -1.40 5.25
CA ILE A 22 -5.65 -0.29 4.82
C ILE A 22 -6.44 0.80 4.10
N ILE A 23 -7.44 0.43 3.28
CA ILE A 23 -8.29 1.39 2.56
C ILE A 23 -9.08 2.24 3.55
N CYS A 24 -9.84 1.62 4.48
CA CYS A 24 -10.55 2.36 5.52
C CYS A 24 -9.62 3.16 6.45
N ALA A 25 -8.43 2.65 6.77
CA ALA A 25 -7.51 3.33 7.66
C ALA A 25 -6.93 4.60 7.03
N LEU A 26 -6.52 4.53 5.76
CA LEU A 26 -6.06 5.70 4.99
C LEU A 26 -7.19 6.68 4.72
N ASP A 27 -8.38 6.20 4.36
CA ASP A 27 -9.55 7.04 4.11
C ASP A 27 -9.96 7.83 5.37
N ASN A 28 -10.05 7.15 6.53
CA ASN A 28 -10.31 7.82 7.80
C ASN A 28 -9.25 8.88 8.09
N LEU A 29 -7.96 8.55 7.92
CA LEU A 29 -6.87 9.50 8.14
C LEU A 29 -6.99 10.73 7.22
N PHE A 30 -7.30 10.51 5.94
CA PHE A 30 -7.51 11.57 4.96
C PHE A 30 -8.71 12.46 5.33
N MET A 31 -9.85 11.86 5.66
CA MET A 31 -11.05 12.61 6.07
C MET A 31 -10.80 13.45 7.33
N TYR A 32 -10.03 12.93 8.28
CA TYR A 32 -9.60 13.69 9.45
C TYR A 32 -8.71 14.89 9.12
N LEU A 33 -7.78 14.72 8.16
CA LEU A 33 -6.90 15.79 7.68
C LEU A 33 -7.69 16.87 6.94
N VAL A 34 -8.63 16.49 6.08
CA VAL A 34 -9.43 17.42 5.27
C VAL A 34 -10.50 18.14 6.09
N ASN A 35 -11.09 17.49 7.10
CA ASN A 35 -12.14 18.09 7.92
C ASN A 35 -11.62 19.12 8.95
N TYR A 36 -10.34 19.51 8.90
CA TYR A 36 -9.73 20.61 9.69
C TYR A 36 -10.19 20.68 11.15
N THR A 37 -10.25 19.52 11.82
CA THR A 37 -10.86 19.43 13.15
C THR A 37 -10.03 20.07 14.28
N SER A 38 -8.84 20.61 14.00
CA SER A 38 -7.87 21.15 14.99
C SER A 38 -7.54 20.20 16.15
N ILE A 39 -7.94 18.93 16.04
CA ILE A 39 -7.71 17.87 17.02
C ILE A 39 -6.49 17.08 16.60
N ALA A 40 -5.64 16.76 17.57
CA ALA A 40 -4.51 15.87 17.34
C ALA A 40 -5.01 14.51 16.83
N LEU A 41 -4.56 14.13 15.62
CA LEU A 41 -4.95 12.87 15.01
C LEU A 41 -4.10 11.74 15.58
N PHE A 42 -4.76 10.86 16.31
CA PHE A 42 -4.11 9.65 16.78
C PHE A 42 -4.41 8.51 15.81
N ALA A 43 -3.42 8.14 15.00
CA ALA A 43 -3.47 7.04 14.04
C ALA A 43 -3.40 5.65 14.72
N TYR A 44 -4.22 5.45 15.77
CA TYR A 44 -4.12 4.31 16.68
C TYR A 44 -4.21 2.95 15.99
N LYS A 45 -5.00 2.85 14.90
CA LYS A 45 -5.12 1.61 14.13
C LYS A 45 -3.80 1.23 13.46
N PHE A 46 -3.06 2.20 12.90
CA PHE A 46 -1.74 1.93 12.34
C PHE A 46 -0.75 1.47 13.42
N VAL A 47 -0.78 2.12 14.59
CA VAL A 47 0.11 1.75 15.71
C VAL A 47 -0.22 0.37 16.28
N ARG A 48 -1.51 0.06 16.47
CA ARG A 48 -1.99 -1.22 17.01
C ARG A 48 -1.67 -2.39 16.09
N TYR A 49 -1.79 -2.19 14.77
CA TYR A 49 -1.60 -3.21 13.76
C TYR A 49 -0.28 -3.05 12.98
N ILE A 50 0.72 -2.40 13.57
CA ILE A 50 1.98 -2.06 12.92
C ILE A 50 2.74 -3.30 12.41
N THR A 51 2.54 -4.46 13.05
CA THR A 51 3.13 -5.75 12.68
C THR A 51 2.64 -6.30 11.34
N ILE A 52 1.52 -5.79 10.81
CA ILE A 52 1.02 -6.17 9.48
C ILE A 52 1.99 -5.71 8.40
N PHE A 53 2.68 -4.58 8.60
CA PHE A 53 3.59 -3.99 7.62
C PHE A 53 4.97 -4.65 7.65
N SER A 54 5.41 -5.10 8.82
CA SER A 54 6.63 -5.85 9.02
C SER A 54 6.58 -6.56 10.37
N THR A 55 6.97 -7.83 10.43
CA THR A 55 7.01 -8.60 11.69
C THR A 55 8.04 -8.04 12.67
N SER A 56 9.04 -7.30 12.18
CA SER A 56 10.04 -6.60 12.99
C SER A 56 9.48 -5.35 13.67
N PHE A 57 8.29 -4.90 13.28
CA PHE A 57 7.66 -3.73 13.87
C PHE A 57 7.00 -4.07 15.19
N THR A 58 7.33 -3.28 16.20
CA THR A 58 6.78 -3.38 17.55
C THR A 58 6.16 -2.02 17.88
N PRO A 59 4.94 -1.98 18.42
CA PRO A 59 4.30 -0.73 18.82
C PRO A 59 5.20 0.11 19.73
N PHE A 60 5.09 1.44 19.60
CA PHE A 60 5.77 2.42 20.46
C PHE A 60 7.30 2.38 20.44
N LYS A 61 7.91 1.79 19.41
CA LYS A 61 9.35 1.90 19.14
C LYS A 61 9.58 2.67 17.85
N GLN A 62 10.70 3.38 17.76
CA GLN A 62 11.15 3.98 16.50
C GLN A 62 11.38 2.88 15.45
N LYS A 63 10.98 3.17 14.22
CA LYS A 63 11.07 2.28 13.07
C LYS A 63 11.53 3.05 11.85
N ASP A 64 12.03 2.33 10.87
CA ASP A 64 12.41 2.87 9.59
C ASP A 64 11.15 3.30 8.81
N ALA A 65 11.13 4.57 8.38
CA ALA A 65 9.98 5.14 7.68
C ALA A 65 9.82 4.56 6.27
N HIS A 66 10.92 4.20 5.62
CA HIS A 66 10.92 3.59 4.30
C HIS A 66 10.38 2.16 4.36
N GLU A 67 10.80 1.36 5.34
CA GLU A 67 10.23 0.02 5.57
C GLU A 67 8.72 0.11 5.86
N PHE A 68 8.28 1.10 6.63
CA PHE A 68 6.85 1.31 6.90
C PHE A 68 6.07 1.71 5.64
N LEU A 69 6.59 2.65 4.85
CA LEU A 69 5.95 3.06 3.60
C LEU A 69 5.82 1.87 2.63
N LEU A 70 6.88 1.08 2.49
CA LEU A 70 6.88 -0.11 1.64
C LEU A 70 5.82 -1.13 2.10
N GLY A 71 5.72 -1.38 3.40
CA GLY A 71 4.69 -2.26 3.96
C GLY A 71 3.27 -1.74 3.70
N VAL A 72 3.05 -0.42 3.80
CA VAL A 72 1.77 0.23 3.49
C VAL A 72 1.40 0.07 2.01
N LEU A 73 2.33 0.34 1.10
CA LEU A 73 2.12 0.21 -0.34
C LEU A 73 1.83 -1.25 -0.74
N ASN A 74 2.60 -2.20 -0.21
CA ASN A 74 2.36 -3.63 -0.41
C ASN A 74 0.96 -4.06 0.08
N SER A 75 0.57 -3.61 1.28
CA SER A 75 -0.75 -3.91 1.84
C SER A 75 -1.88 -3.33 0.99
N LEU A 76 -1.69 -2.12 0.46
CA LEU A 76 -2.62 -1.45 -0.43
C LEU A 76 -2.73 -2.20 -1.76
N GLU A 77 -1.59 -2.58 -2.35
CA GLU A 77 -1.54 -3.33 -3.59
C GLU A 77 -2.30 -4.65 -3.47
N MET A 78 -2.01 -5.45 -2.44
CA MET A 78 -2.66 -6.73 -2.19
C MET A 78 -4.18 -6.56 -2.09
N LYS A 79 -4.63 -5.55 -1.33
CA LYS A 79 -6.07 -5.32 -1.16
C LYS A 79 -6.78 -4.92 -2.44
N PHE A 80 -6.17 -4.13 -3.30
CA PHE A 80 -6.78 -3.80 -4.59
C PHE A 80 -6.72 -4.98 -5.56
N ASN A 81 -5.66 -5.79 -5.55
CA ASN A 81 -5.60 -7.03 -6.34
C ASN A 81 -6.69 -8.04 -5.91
N ASP A 82 -6.92 -8.21 -4.60
CA ASP A 82 -7.99 -9.06 -4.06
C ASP A 82 -9.37 -8.60 -4.55
N VAL A 83 -9.63 -7.29 -4.55
CA VAL A 83 -10.92 -6.70 -4.98
C VAL A 83 -11.13 -6.84 -6.49
N ILE A 84 -10.09 -6.62 -7.30
CA ILE A 84 -10.11 -6.84 -8.76
C ILE A 84 -10.51 -8.29 -9.07
N SER A 85 -9.98 -9.25 -8.32
CA SER A 85 -10.25 -10.67 -8.57
C SER A 85 -11.67 -11.12 -8.23
N SER A 86 -12.41 -10.37 -7.40
CA SER A 86 -13.63 -10.86 -6.75
C SER A 86 -14.93 -10.15 -7.15
N ILE A 87 -14.92 -8.88 -7.55
CA ILE A 87 -16.17 -8.07 -7.58
C ILE A 87 -16.35 -7.21 -8.85
N CYS A 88 -15.28 -6.82 -9.55
CA CYS A 88 -15.38 -5.85 -10.66
C CYS A 88 -14.73 -6.35 -11.94
N LYS A 89 -15.17 -5.82 -13.09
CA LYS A 89 -14.48 -6.06 -14.37
C LYS A 89 -13.06 -5.48 -14.28
N PRO A 90 -12.03 -6.18 -14.78
CA PRO A 90 -10.62 -5.80 -14.64
C PRO A 90 -10.32 -4.39 -15.17
N ASP A 91 -11.11 -3.90 -16.13
CA ASP A 91 -10.91 -2.60 -16.77
C ASP A 91 -11.43 -1.40 -15.96
N GLN A 92 -12.05 -1.63 -14.79
CA GLN A 92 -12.70 -0.58 -14.00
C GLN A 92 -12.02 -0.26 -12.68
N ILE A 93 -11.00 -1.01 -12.26
CA ILE A 93 -10.31 -0.76 -11.00
C ILE A 93 -8.84 -0.42 -11.25
N ILE A 94 -8.47 0.77 -10.79
CA ILE A 94 -7.09 1.22 -10.73
C ILE A 94 -6.52 0.76 -9.38
N ASN A 95 -5.43 0.00 -9.40
CA ASN A 95 -4.66 -0.29 -8.18
C ASN A 95 -3.77 0.95 -7.88
N PRO A 96 -4.09 1.77 -6.87
CA PRO A 96 -3.39 3.04 -6.66
C PRO A 96 -1.91 2.84 -6.29
N ALA A 97 -1.55 1.75 -5.60
CA ALA A 97 -0.16 1.45 -5.29
C ALA A 97 0.64 1.27 -6.59
N LYS A 98 0.10 0.53 -7.55
CA LYS A 98 0.73 0.36 -8.87
C LYS A 98 0.69 1.62 -9.71
N SER A 99 -0.49 2.19 -9.88
CA SER A 99 -0.70 3.25 -10.86
C SER A 99 -0.01 4.57 -10.53
N PHE A 100 0.27 4.84 -9.24
CA PHE A 100 0.94 6.07 -8.84
C PHE A 100 2.40 5.87 -8.43
N PHE A 101 2.75 4.72 -7.84
CA PHE A 101 4.07 4.51 -7.24
C PHE A 101 4.91 3.46 -7.94
N GLN A 102 4.34 2.60 -8.80
CA GLN A 102 5.14 1.57 -9.45
C GLN A 102 6.03 2.16 -10.54
N CYS A 103 7.31 1.82 -10.43
CA CYS A 103 8.34 2.05 -11.40
C CYS A 103 8.96 0.71 -11.83
N PHE A 104 9.90 0.76 -12.77
CA PHE A 104 10.67 -0.40 -13.20
C PHE A 104 12.16 -0.09 -13.13
N VAL A 105 12.93 -1.02 -12.59
CA VAL A 105 14.39 -0.97 -12.61
C VAL A 105 14.89 -2.03 -13.57
N ILE A 106 15.86 -1.65 -14.40
CA ILE A 106 16.54 -2.59 -15.31
C ILE A 106 17.86 -2.99 -14.65
N HIS A 107 18.00 -4.27 -14.34
CA HIS A 107 19.21 -4.87 -13.79
C HIS A 107 19.99 -5.51 -14.93
N SER A 108 21.25 -5.13 -15.08
CA SER A 108 22.17 -5.77 -16.02
C SER A 108 23.33 -6.37 -15.24
N LEU A 109 23.41 -7.69 -15.24
CA LEU A 109 24.42 -8.45 -14.50
C LEU A 109 25.33 -9.16 -15.48
N THR A 110 26.61 -8.79 -15.51
CA THR A 110 27.64 -9.45 -16.31
C THR A 110 28.45 -10.40 -15.44
N CYS A 111 28.51 -11.67 -15.81
CA CYS A 111 29.38 -12.64 -15.17
C CYS A 111 30.85 -12.34 -15.53
N PRO A 112 31.73 -12.07 -14.55
CA PRO A 112 33.12 -11.73 -14.84
C PRO A 112 33.93 -12.91 -15.42
N ALA A 113 33.48 -14.15 -15.20
CA ALA A 113 34.20 -15.34 -15.63
C ALA A 113 33.90 -15.73 -17.09
N CYS A 114 32.61 -15.75 -17.49
CA CYS A 114 32.20 -16.17 -18.84
C CYS A 114 31.73 -15.02 -19.74
N GLN A 115 31.74 -13.78 -19.24
CA GLN A 115 31.31 -12.57 -19.94
C GLN A 115 29.83 -12.58 -20.40
N HIS A 116 29.03 -13.54 -19.91
CA HIS A 116 27.60 -13.55 -20.17
C HIS A 116 26.91 -12.41 -19.40
N THR A 117 26.08 -11.64 -20.08
CA THR A 117 25.25 -10.59 -19.47
C THR A 117 23.79 -11.02 -19.44
N SER A 118 23.20 -10.98 -18.26
CA SER A 118 21.75 -11.14 -18.05
C SER A 118 21.13 -9.77 -17.80
N ILE A 119 20.05 -9.47 -18.51
CA ILE A 119 19.28 -8.23 -18.33
C ILE A 119 17.89 -8.62 -17.85
N GLN A 120 17.45 -8.05 -16.73
CA GLN A 120 16.13 -8.27 -16.14
C GLN A 120 15.46 -6.94 -15.84
N SER A 121 14.14 -6.90 -15.92
CA SER A 121 13.32 -5.76 -15.52
C SER A 121 12.47 -6.19 -14.34
N GLU A 122 12.57 -5.46 -13.24
CA GLU A 122 11.85 -5.75 -12.01
C GLU A 122 11.01 -4.54 -11.58
N PRO A 123 9.76 -4.74 -11.14
CA PRO A 123 8.95 -3.67 -10.60
C PRO A 123 9.49 -3.23 -9.24
N CYS A 124 9.46 -1.92 -8.99
CA CYS A 124 9.74 -1.34 -7.67
C CYS A 124 8.71 -0.26 -7.35
N TYR A 125 8.66 0.20 -6.10
CA TYR A 125 8.03 1.48 -5.79
C TYR A 125 9.09 2.58 -5.84
N GLY A 126 8.78 3.65 -6.57
CA GLY A 126 9.62 4.85 -6.73
C GLY A 126 9.16 6.01 -5.87
#